data_AF-A0A2H9Q199-F1
#
_entry.id   AF-A0A2H9Q199-F1
#
_cell.length_a   1.000
_cell.length_b   1.000
_cell.length_c   1.000
_cell.angle_alpha   90.00
_cell.angle_beta   90.00
_cell.angle_gamma   90.00
#
_symmetry.space_group_name_H-M   'P 1'
#
loop_
_entity.id
_entity.type
_entity.pdbx_description
1 polymer ?
#
loop_
_entity_poly.entity_id
_entity_poly.type
_entity_poly.pdbx_seq_one_letter_code
_entity_poly.pdbx_strand_id
1 'polypeptide(L)'
;FFLGEVLISTGLILYLIRLFFNYLNFSFHFISLNGLTLGLSAILVSLLLFYLMKTKFSKFSEKNNSFAKLSVILLFISGFIVEVLKFMWGRVRFRDLQEGITSFTSWYLPQGLTGSQSFPSGHAFLGWILIPLFLLFLNKNELKKWIFLILTIIFGVFVSYERIVVGAHYASDVLFSWGIVTITFLILYNRYFPKKKIFPTMKKKKSKKRN
;
A
#
# COMPACT_ATOMS: atom_id res chain seq x y z
N PHE A 1 -0.18 -3.64 -17.59
CA PHE A 1 -1.41 -3.69 -16.78
C PHE A 1 -1.54 -5.05 -16.09
N PHE A 2 -1.70 -6.13 -16.87
CA PHE A 2 -1.66 -7.55 -16.45
C PHE A 2 -0.50 -7.92 -15.50
N LEU A 3 0.73 -7.60 -15.89
CA LEU A 3 1.91 -7.93 -15.06
C LEU A 3 1.91 -7.17 -13.72
N GLY A 4 1.41 -5.93 -13.70
CA GLY A 4 1.39 -5.10 -12.49
C GLY A 4 0.42 -5.62 -11.42
N GLU A 5 -0.82 -5.95 -11.80
CA GLU A 5 -1.82 -6.48 -10.86
C GLU A 5 -1.43 -7.83 -10.28
N VAL A 6 -0.87 -8.71 -11.12
CA VAL A 6 -0.33 -10.00 -10.70
C VAL A 6 0.84 -9.76 -9.75
N LEU A 7 1.75 -8.82 -10.04
CA LEU A 7 2.87 -8.51 -9.14
C LEU A 7 2.42 -7.90 -7.81
N ILE A 8 1.40 -7.02 -7.76
CA ILE A 8 0.88 -6.49 -6.49
C ILE A 8 0.20 -7.58 -5.68
N SER A 9 -0.71 -8.33 -6.29
CA SER A 9 -1.47 -9.38 -5.58
C SER A 9 -0.52 -10.47 -5.07
N THR A 10 0.44 -10.88 -5.90
CA THR A 10 1.50 -11.82 -5.51
C THR A 10 2.38 -11.23 -4.41
N GLY A 11 2.81 -9.98 -4.53
CA GLY A 11 3.65 -9.31 -3.53
C GLY A 11 2.95 -9.15 -2.19
N LEU A 12 1.66 -8.80 -2.21
CA LEU A 12 0.83 -8.69 -1.01
C LEU A 12 0.62 -10.05 -0.35
N ILE A 13 0.32 -11.10 -1.14
CA ILE A 13 0.16 -12.47 -0.64
C ILE A 13 1.48 -12.98 -0.03
N LEU A 14 2.60 -12.81 -0.72
CA LEU A 14 3.92 -13.21 -0.20
C LEU A 14 4.30 -12.45 1.07
N TYR A 15 3.92 -11.18 1.15
CA TYR A 15 4.15 -10.36 2.32
C TYR A 15 3.28 -10.77 3.51
N LEU A 16 1.99 -11.06 3.29
CA LEU A 16 1.08 -11.60 4.31
C LEU A 16 1.55 -12.94 4.84
N ILE A 17 2.02 -13.82 3.95
CA ILE A 17 2.62 -15.11 4.29
C ILE A 17 3.88 -14.89 5.15
N ARG A 18 4.76 -13.97 4.75
CA ARG A 18 5.97 -13.62 5.54
C ARG A 18 5.63 -13.09 6.93
N LEU A 19 4.64 -12.21 7.04
CA LEU A 19 4.14 -11.69 8.32
C LEU A 19 3.64 -12.82 9.22
N PHE A 20 2.85 -13.74 8.67
CA PHE A 20 2.34 -14.91 9.39
C PHE A 20 3.46 -15.83 9.89
N PHE A 21 4.46 -16.15 9.05
CA PHE A 21 5.57 -17.00 9.46
C PHE A 21 6.51 -16.32 10.47
N ASN A 22 6.75 -15.01 10.34
CA ASN A 22 7.49 -14.24 11.36
C ASN A 22 6.76 -14.24 12.71
N TYR A 23 5.42 -14.14 12.73
CA TYR A 23 4.62 -14.23 13.94
C TYR A 23 4.76 -15.59 14.64
N LEU A 24 4.94 -16.67 13.88
CA LEU A 24 5.19 -18.02 14.40
C LEU A 24 6.65 -18.28 14.82
N ASN A 25 7.50 -17.24 14.87
CA ASN A 25 8.95 -17.36 15.09
C ASN A 25 9.67 -18.30 14.09
N PHE A 26 9.09 -18.50 12.90
CA PHE A 26 9.72 -19.28 11.84
C PHE A 26 10.65 -18.37 11.02
N SER A 27 11.96 -18.54 11.17
CA SER A 27 12.96 -17.76 10.42
C SER A 27 13.02 -18.21 8.96
N PHE A 28 12.26 -17.52 8.09
CA PHE A 28 12.22 -17.82 6.66
C PHE A 28 13.27 -17.00 5.89
N HIS A 29 14.30 -17.65 5.36
CA HIS A 29 15.24 -17.01 4.43
C HIS A 29 14.67 -17.08 3.00
N PHE A 30 14.53 -15.95 2.32
CA PHE A 30 13.96 -15.89 0.96
C PHE A 30 14.73 -16.73 -0.07
N ILE A 31 16.05 -16.86 0.09
CA ILE A 31 16.92 -17.62 -0.82
C ILE A 31 16.98 -19.11 -0.43
N SER A 32 16.36 -19.51 0.69
CA SER A 32 16.23 -20.93 1.03
C SER A 32 15.28 -21.64 0.06
N LEU A 33 15.44 -22.97 -0.08
CA LEU A 33 14.53 -23.81 -0.87
C LEU A 33 13.06 -23.60 -0.47
N ASN A 34 12.81 -23.41 0.83
CA ASN A 34 11.49 -23.11 1.38
C ASN A 34 11.01 -21.71 0.93
N GLY A 35 11.89 -20.71 0.93
CA GLY A 35 11.61 -19.35 0.46
C GLY A 35 11.22 -19.30 -1.02
N LEU A 36 11.97 -20.02 -1.85
CA LEU A 36 11.71 -20.12 -3.29
C LEU A 36 10.42 -20.88 -3.59
N THR A 37 10.14 -21.96 -2.88
CA THR A 37 8.89 -22.73 -3.04
C THR A 37 7.67 -21.91 -2.63
N LEU A 38 7.72 -21.17 -1.51
CA LEU A 38 6.66 -20.22 -1.15
C LEU A 38 6.51 -19.11 -2.19
N GLY A 39 7.62 -18.54 -2.66
CA GLY A 39 7.68 -17.56 -3.74
C GLY A 39 6.90 -18.02 -4.98
N LEU A 40 7.27 -19.21 -5.49
CA LEU A 40 6.66 -19.84 -6.65
C LEU A 40 5.19 -20.19 -6.41
N SER A 41 4.85 -20.70 -5.22
CA SER A 41 3.46 -21.05 -4.88
C SER A 41 2.54 -19.83 -4.88
N ALA A 42 2.99 -18.68 -4.37
CA ALA A 42 2.18 -17.47 -4.38
C ALA A 42 2.03 -16.89 -5.79
N ILE A 43 3.06 -16.99 -6.63
CA ILE A 43 2.98 -16.63 -8.05
C ILE A 43 1.91 -17.50 -8.73
N LEU A 44 1.97 -18.82 -8.54
CA LEU A 44 1.01 -19.77 -9.12
C LEU A 44 -0.42 -19.52 -8.62
N VAL A 45 -0.61 -19.29 -7.32
CA VAL A 45 -1.92 -18.94 -6.74
C VAL A 45 -2.45 -17.63 -7.31
N SER A 46 -1.59 -16.61 -7.48
CA SER A 46 -2.00 -15.32 -8.05
C SER A 46 -2.38 -15.43 -9.53
N LEU A 47 -1.64 -16.24 -10.29
CA LEU A 47 -1.98 -16.56 -11.69
C LEU A 47 -3.29 -17.36 -11.79
N LEU A 48 -3.52 -18.31 -10.88
CA LEU A 48 -4.75 -19.10 -10.82
C LEU A 48 -5.95 -18.21 -10.45
N LEU A 49 -5.86 -17.40 -9.40
CA LEU A 49 -6.90 -16.45 -9.00
C LEU A 49 -7.21 -15.49 -10.14
N PHE A 50 -6.19 -14.98 -10.84
CA PHE A 50 -6.38 -14.16 -12.03
C PHE A 50 -7.10 -14.93 -13.15
N TYR A 51 -6.69 -16.15 -13.48
CA TYR A 51 -7.36 -16.98 -14.48
C TYR A 51 -8.84 -17.17 -14.14
N LEU A 52 -9.14 -17.53 -12.89
CA LEU A 52 -10.51 -17.68 -12.38
C LEU A 52 -11.30 -16.35 -12.42
N MET A 53 -10.66 -15.22 -12.12
CA MET A 53 -11.28 -13.90 -12.23
C MET A 53 -11.54 -13.52 -13.70
N LYS A 54 -10.63 -13.85 -14.62
CA LYS A 54 -10.78 -13.58 -16.06
C LYS A 54 -11.88 -14.43 -16.69
N THR A 55 -11.97 -15.70 -16.32
CA THR A 55 -13.01 -16.62 -16.83
C THR A 55 -14.40 -16.24 -16.31
N LYS A 56 -14.50 -15.79 -15.05
CA LYS A 56 -15.76 -15.41 -14.41
C LYS A 56 -16.18 -13.95 -14.66
N PHE A 57 -15.22 -13.04 -14.87
CA PHE A 57 -15.43 -11.61 -15.07
C PHE A 57 -14.74 -11.14 -16.36
N SER A 58 -15.27 -11.56 -17.51
CA SER A 58 -14.67 -11.33 -18.83
C SER A 58 -14.67 -9.85 -19.29
N LYS A 59 -15.42 -8.98 -18.61
CA LYS A 59 -15.42 -7.53 -18.84
C LYS A 59 -15.11 -6.79 -17.54
N PHE A 60 -13.86 -6.37 -17.39
CA PHE A 60 -13.50 -5.39 -16.37
C PHE A 60 -14.11 -4.04 -16.74
N SER A 61 -14.91 -3.47 -15.83
CA SER A 61 -15.43 -2.12 -16.02
C SER A 61 -14.29 -1.09 -16.05
N GLU A 62 -14.49 0.03 -16.73
CA GLU A 62 -13.54 1.16 -16.75
C GLU A 62 -13.13 1.58 -15.33
N LYS A 63 -14.07 1.50 -14.38
CA LYS A 63 -13.83 1.74 -12.96
C LYS A 63 -12.82 0.77 -12.35
N ASN A 64 -12.93 -0.53 -12.65
CA ASN A 64 -11.99 -1.54 -12.15
C ASN A 64 -10.59 -1.32 -12.77
N ASN A 65 -10.52 -0.94 -14.06
CA ASN A 65 -9.26 -0.65 -14.71
C ASN A 65 -8.55 0.56 -14.07
N SER A 66 -9.29 1.63 -13.79
CA SER A 66 -8.76 2.82 -13.11
C SER A 66 -8.33 2.52 -11.67
N PHE A 67 -9.09 1.70 -10.94
CA PHE A 67 -8.71 1.22 -9.59
C PHE A 67 -7.38 0.48 -9.61
N ALA A 68 -7.23 -0.49 -10.51
CA ALA A 68 -6.02 -1.30 -10.52
C ALA A 68 -4.82 -0.52 -11.06
N LYS A 69 -5.00 0.36 -12.05
CA LYS A 69 -3.95 1.30 -12.49
C LYS A 69 -3.45 2.15 -11.33
N LEU A 70 -4.37 2.73 -10.57
CA LEU A 70 -4.04 3.54 -9.40
C LEU A 70 -3.29 2.71 -8.36
N SER A 71 -3.75 1.49 -8.08
CA SER A 71 -3.12 0.59 -7.10
C SER A 71 -1.70 0.20 -7.49
N VAL A 72 -1.45 -0.11 -8.78
CA VAL A 72 -0.11 -0.40 -9.31
C VAL A 72 0.80 0.80 -9.12
N ILE A 73 0.36 1.98 -9.56
CA ILE A 73 1.18 3.19 -9.50
C ILE A 73 1.46 3.57 -8.04
N LEU A 74 0.47 3.43 -7.16
CA LEU A 74 0.62 3.65 -5.73
C LEU A 74 1.69 2.72 -5.13
N LEU A 75 1.66 1.42 -5.45
CA LEU A 75 2.64 0.46 -4.93
C LEU A 75 4.06 0.87 -5.34
N PHE A 76 4.29 1.14 -6.62
CA PHE A 76 5.62 1.43 -7.11
C PHE A 76 6.14 2.78 -6.61
N ILE A 77 5.32 3.85 -6.64
CA ILE A 77 5.76 5.17 -6.19
C ILE A 77 6.02 5.17 -4.68
N SER A 78 5.05 4.73 -3.88
CA SER A 78 5.21 4.72 -2.42
C SER A 78 6.29 3.74 -1.99
N GLY A 79 6.38 2.56 -2.62
CA GLY A 79 7.44 1.58 -2.35
C GLY A 79 8.83 2.10 -2.68
N PHE A 80 8.99 2.78 -3.82
CA PHE A 80 10.27 3.41 -4.20
C PHE A 80 10.69 4.47 -3.17
N ILE A 81 9.76 5.36 -2.77
CA ILE A 81 10.04 6.39 -1.75
C ILE A 81 10.46 5.72 -0.44
N VAL A 82 9.72 4.71 0.02
CA VAL A 82 10.01 3.98 1.26
C VAL A 82 11.38 3.32 1.20
N GLU A 83 11.74 2.66 0.11
CA GLU A 83 13.02 1.94 -0.01
C GLU A 83 14.21 2.89 -0.09
N VAL A 84 14.11 3.98 -0.86
CA VAL A 84 15.15 5.01 -0.95
C VAL A 84 15.38 5.65 0.41
N LEU A 85 14.31 6.08 1.09
CA LEU A 85 14.43 6.66 2.43
C LEU A 85 15.05 5.65 3.39
N LYS A 86 14.60 4.39 3.36
CA LYS A 86 15.09 3.34 4.24
C LYS A 86 16.58 3.07 4.07
N PHE A 87 17.07 3.10 2.84
CA PHE A 87 18.50 2.97 2.54
C PHE A 87 19.30 4.17 3.08
N MET A 88 18.77 5.39 2.97
CA MET A 88 19.50 6.62 3.30
C MET A 88 19.34 7.11 4.75
N TRP A 89 18.36 6.60 5.51
CA TRP A 89 18.01 7.19 6.82
C TRP A 89 18.91 6.76 7.98
N GLY A 90 19.38 5.51 7.98
CA GLY A 90 20.33 5.04 8.98
C GLY A 90 19.81 4.93 10.42
N ARG A 91 18.48 4.93 10.63
CA ARG A 91 17.89 4.91 11.99
C ARG A 91 17.93 3.51 12.60
N VAL A 92 18.48 3.40 13.81
CA VAL A 92 18.54 2.16 14.63
C VAL A 92 17.14 1.76 15.09
N ARG A 93 16.79 0.47 15.06
CA ARG A 93 15.47 -0.02 15.50
C ARG A 93 15.35 0.02 17.01
N PHE A 94 14.11 0.06 17.51
CA PHE A 94 13.85 0.08 18.95
C PHE A 94 14.48 -1.12 19.68
N ARG A 95 14.35 -2.33 19.14
CA ARG A 95 14.93 -3.55 19.72
C ARG A 95 16.46 -3.66 19.58
N ASP A 96 17.06 -2.83 18.72
CA ASP A 96 18.50 -2.82 18.45
C ASP A 96 19.19 -1.69 19.26
N LEU A 97 18.46 -0.99 20.15
CA LEU A 97 19.01 0.04 21.04
C LEU A 97 19.95 -0.60 22.07
N GLN A 98 21.13 0.00 22.25
CA GLN A 98 22.09 -0.40 23.27
C GLN A 98 21.64 0.08 24.65
N GLU A 99 22.22 -0.51 25.70
CA GLU A 99 21.99 -0.08 27.08
C GLU A 99 22.21 1.44 27.22
N GLY A 100 21.25 2.12 27.86
CA GLY A 100 21.26 3.57 28.03
C GLY A 100 20.66 4.40 26.89
N ILE A 101 20.08 3.80 25.84
CA ILE A 101 19.35 4.50 24.75
C ILE A 101 20.27 5.49 23.98
N THR A 102 21.58 5.27 24.02
CA THR A 102 22.59 6.19 23.47
C THR A 102 22.55 6.32 21.94
N SER A 103 22.04 5.28 21.26
CA SER A 103 21.90 5.24 19.79
C SER A 103 20.53 5.69 19.28
N PHE A 104 19.65 6.21 20.16
CA PHE A 104 18.37 6.76 19.74
C PHE A 104 18.55 8.03 18.91
N THR A 105 17.79 8.10 17.82
CA THR A 105 17.75 9.27 16.95
C THR A 105 16.31 9.64 16.61
N SER A 106 16.05 10.95 16.54
CA SER A 106 14.75 11.48 16.15
C SER A 106 14.43 11.15 14.70
N TRP A 107 13.16 10.87 14.41
CA TRP A 107 12.72 10.40 13.08
C TRP A 107 12.98 11.40 11.95
N TYR A 108 13.04 12.70 12.23
CA TYR A 108 13.26 13.75 11.22
C TYR A 108 14.76 14.03 10.96
N LEU A 109 15.68 13.36 11.66
CA LEU A 109 17.12 13.52 11.50
C LEU A 109 17.73 12.28 10.82
N PRO A 110 18.03 12.33 9.51
CA PRO A 110 18.72 11.24 8.84
C PRO A 110 20.15 11.08 9.38
N GLN A 111 20.58 9.83 9.58
CA GLN A 111 21.90 9.48 10.12
C GLN A 111 22.89 9.02 9.03
N GLY A 112 22.45 8.96 7.77
CA GLY A 112 23.25 8.48 6.65
C GLY A 112 23.36 6.96 6.59
N LEU A 113 24.42 6.46 5.96
CA LEU A 113 24.60 5.04 5.66
C LEU A 113 25.17 4.26 6.85
N THR A 114 24.38 4.11 7.91
CA THR A 114 24.79 3.37 9.13
C THR A 114 24.56 1.86 9.04
N GLY A 115 23.91 1.38 7.97
CA GLY A 115 23.40 0.01 7.85
C GLY A 115 22.10 -0.27 8.62
N SER A 116 21.67 0.66 9.48
CA SER A 116 20.41 0.55 10.21
C SER A 116 19.23 1.04 9.38
N GLN A 117 18.13 0.29 9.41
CA GLN A 117 16.98 0.49 8.53
C GLN A 117 15.64 0.43 9.28
N SER A 118 15.48 1.26 10.32
CA SER A 118 14.21 1.44 11.03
C SER A 118 13.26 2.35 10.28
N PHE A 119 13.71 3.51 9.79
CA PHE A 119 12.81 4.50 9.19
C PHE A 119 12.91 4.51 7.65
N PRO A 120 11.80 4.57 6.91
CA PRO A 120 10.42 4.33 7.32
C PRO A 120 10.07 2.83 7.31
N SER A 121 8.93 2.45 7.90
CA SER A 121 8.54 1.03 7.98
C SER A 121 7.99 0.49 6.66
N GLY A 122 8.75 -0.39 6.00
CA GLY A 122 8.28 -1.11 4.80
C GLY A 122 7.09 -2.02 5.07
N HIS A 123 6.95 -2.52 6.30
CA HIS A 123 5.83 -3.37 6.68
C HIS A 123 4.53 -2.56 6.79
N ALA A 124 4.57 -1.43 7.48
CA ALA A 124 3.44 -0.51 7.55
C ALA A 124 3.02 -0.02 6.15
N PHE A 125 3.98 0.31 5.28
CA PHE A 125 3.72 0.67 3.88
C PHE A 125 2.84 -0.37 3.16
N LEU A 126 3.21 -1.65 3.23
CA LEU A 126 2.44 -2.72 2.60
C LEU A 126 1.08 -2.95 3.29
N GLY A 127 0.97 -2.70 4.59
CA GLY A 127 -0.30 -2.70 5.31
C GLY A 127 -1.29 -1.66 4.78
N TRP A 128 -0.79 -0.47 4.41
CA TRP A 128 -1.62 0.65 3.96
C TRP A 128 -1.90 0.68 2.45
N ILE A 129 -1.22 -0.14 1.64
CA ILE A 129 -1.37 -0.13 0.17
C ILE A 129 -2.80 -0.49 -0.30
N LEU A 130 -3.58 -1.13 0.58
CA LEU A 130 -4.96 -1.52 0.32
C LEU A 130 -5.95 -0.36 0.40
N ILE A 131 -5.51 0.86 0.75
CA ILE A 131 -6.38 2.03 0.85
C ILE A 131 -7.27 2.28 -0.39
N PRO A 132 -6.89 1.95 -1.64
CA PRO A 132 -7.80 2.13 -2.79
C PRO A 132 -9.02 1.21 -2.79
N LEU A 133 -9.10 0.16 -1.95
CA LEU A 133 -10.19 -0.85 -2.01
C LEU A 133 -11.58 -0.25 -1.87
N PHE A 134 -11.74 0.82 -1.08
CA PHE A 134 -13.04 1.48 -0.93
C PHE A 134 -13.55 2.07 -2.26
N LEU A 135 -12.67 2.37 -3.22
CA LEU A 135 -13.03 2.90 -4.54
C LEU A 135 -13.96 1.95 -5.30
N LEU A 136 -13.77 0.62 -5.16
CA LEU A 136 -14.60 -0.39 -5.81
C LEU A 136 -16.09 -0.28 -5.39
N PHE A 137 -16.35 0.25 -4.20
CA PHE A 137 -17.68 0.34 -3.60
C PHE A 137 -18.28 1.75 -3.64
N LEU A 138 -17.57 2.76 -4.17
CA LEU A 138 -18.05 4.16 -4.21
C LEU A 138 -19.44 4.41 -4.80
N ASN A 139 -19.91 3.56 -5.71
CA ASN A 139 -21.22 3.71 -6.39
C ASN A 139 -22.17 2.54 -6.06
N LYS A 140 -21.87 1.80 -4.98
CA LYS A 140 -22.64 0.63 -4.52
C LYS A 140 -23.24 0.95 -3.15
N ASN A 141 -23.95 -0.02 -2.58
CA ASN A 141 -24.49 0.03 -1.22
C ASN A 141 -23.51 0.67 -0.21
N GLU A 142 -23.91 1.79 0.39
CA GLU A 142 -23.10 2.59 1.32
C GLU A 142 -22.57 1.76 2.50
N LEU A 143 -23.34 0.78 2.98
CA LEU A 143 -22.90 -0.13 4.05
C LEU A 143 -21.62 -0.89 3.65
N LYS A 144 -21.58 -1.42 2.41
CA LYS A 144 -20.40 -2.17 1.92
C LYS A 144 -19.19 -1.25 1.81
N LYS A 145 -19.37 -0.03 1.32
CA LYS A 145 -18.29 0.97 1.24
C LYS A 145 -17.65 1.22 2.60
N TRP A 146 -18.47 1.46 3.64
CA TRP A 146 -17.97 1.70 4.99
C TRP A 146 -17.31 0.46 5.60
N ILE A 147 -17.90 -0.73 5.43
CA ILE A 147 -17.29 -1.99 5.90
C ILE A 147 -15.89 -2.17 5.33
N PHE A 148 -15.73 -2.05 4.00
CA PHE A 148 -14.43 -2.25 3.36
C PHE A 148 -13.41 -1.17 3.74
N LEU A 149 -13.85 0.07 3.94
CA LEU A 149 -12.98 1.13 4.44
C LEU A 149 -12.48 0.82 5.85
N ILE A 150 -13.38 0.45 6.76
CA ILE A 150 -13.05 0.09 8.15
C ILE A 150 -12.10 -1.10 8.19
N LEU A 151 -12.38 -2.17 7.44
CA LEU A 151 -11.52 -3.36 7.36
C LEU A 151 -10.10 -2.99 6.88
N THR A 152 -9.99 -2.10 5.90
CA THR A 152 -8.70 -1.64 5.38
C THR A 152 -7.93 -0.85 6.43
N ILE A 153 -8.61 0.02 7.18
CA ILE A 153 -7.99 0.79 8.28
C ILE A 153 -7.54 -0.15 9.40
N ILE A 154 -8.39 -1.08 9.83
CA ILE A 154 -8.06 -2.07 10.87
C ILE A 154 -6.82 -2.87 10.44
N PHE A 155 -6.78 -3.34 9.20
CA PHE A 155 -5.64 -4.09 8.68
C PHE A 155 -4.35 -3.26 8.67
N GLY A 156 -4.39 -2.02 8.15
CA GLY A 156 -3.23 -1.13 8.14
C GLY A 156 -2.71 -0.79 9.54
N VAL A 157 -3.62 -0.53 10.49
CA VAL A 157 -3.30 -0.30 11.90
C VAL A 157 -2.70 -1.54 12.54
N PHE A 158 -3.30 -2.72 12.32
CA PHE A 158 -2.84 -3.98 12.90
C PHE A 158 -1.41 -4.31 12.45
N VAL A 159 -1.12 -4.23 11.15
CA VAL A 159 0.23 -4.46 10.60
C VAL A 159 1.22 -3.43 11.16
N SER A 160 0.82 -2.17 11.26
CA SER A 160 1.67 -1.11 11.83
C SER A 160 1.95 -1.32 13.32
N TYR A 161 0.95 -1.77 14.08
CA TYR A 161 1.03 -2.00 15.51
C TYR A 161 1.94 -3.18 15.85
N GLU A 162 1.86 -4.29 15.11
CA GLU A 162 2.76 -5.44 15.26
C GLU A 162 4.23 -5.02 15.17
N ARG A 163 4.57 -4.10 14.28
CA ARG A 163 5.93 -3.59 14.13
C ARG A 163 6.45 -2.83 15.34
N ILE A 164 5.56 -2.13 16.04
CA ILE A 164 5.88 -1.41 17.27
C ILE A 164 6.08 -2.42 18.40
N VAL A 165 5.15 -3.37 18.56
CA VAL A 165 5.18 -4.38 19.63
C VAL A 165 6.44 -5.25 19.56
N VAL A 166 6.85 -5.68 18.36
CA VAL A 166 8.08 -6.47 18.16
C VAL A 166 9.35 -5.62 18.27
N GLY A 167 9.21 -4.30 18.51
CA GLY A 167 10.34 -3.37 18.63
C GLY A 167 11.10 -3.18 17.31
N ALA A 168 10.53 -3.56 16.18
CA ALA A 168 11.19 -3.43 14.89
C ALA A 168 11.17 -1.99 14.36
N HIS A 169 10.22 -1.17 14.83
CA HIS A 169 10.00 0.20 14.37
C HIS A 169 9.43 1.07 15.50
N TYR A 170 9.69 2.37 15.42
CA TYR A 170 9.00 3.35 16.27
C TYR A 170 7.63 3.70 15.70
N ALA A 171 6.74 4.24 16.53
CA ALA A 171 5.43 4.75 16.10
C ALA A 171 5.56 5.79 14.96
N SER A 172 6.61 6.63 15.01
CA SER A 172 6.91 7.59 13.95
C SER A 172 7.23 6.93 12.60
N ASP A 173 7.90 5.77 12.61
CA ASP A 173 8.32 5.09 11.37
C ASP A 173 7.11 4.53 10.62
N VAL A 174 6.13 4.00 11.37
CA VAL A 174 4.90 3.44 10.80
C VAL A 174 3.93 4.55 10.39
N LEU A 175 3.83 5.63 11.18
CA LEU A 175 3.01 6.80 10.84
C LEU A 175 3.51 7.48 9.57
N PHE A 176 4.83 7.58 9.41
CA PHE A 176 5.42 8.16 8.21
C PHE A 176 5.12 7.32 6.95
N SER A 177 5.23 5.99 7.04
CA SER A 177 4.82 5.09 5.95
C SER A 177 3.34 5.23 5.59
N TRP A 178 2.45 5.32 6.58
CA TRP A 178 1.04 5.61 6.36
C TRP A 178 0.84 6.94 5.63
N GLY A 179 1.56 7.98 6.05
CA GLY A 179 1.55 9.29 5.42
C GLY A 179 1.98 9.25 3.96
N ILE A 180 3.10 8.58 3.64
CA ILE A 180 3.60 8.40 2.27
C ILE A 180 2.50 7.78 1.39
N VAL A 181 1.91 6.67 1.83
CA VAL A 181 0.87 5.96 1.05
C VAL A 181 -0.37 6.83 0.89
N THR A 182 -0.85 7.45 1.97
CA THR A 182 -2.08 8.25 1.95
C THR A 182 -1.92 9.49 1.07
N ILE A 183 -0.82 10.23 1.21
CA ILE A 183 -0.55 11.42 0.39
C ILE A 183 -0.40 11.03 -1.08
N THR A 184 0.38 9.99 -1.37
CA THR A 184 0.54 9.49 -2.74
C THR A 184 -0.81 9.07 -3.33
N PHE A 185 -1.63 8.36 -2.55
CA PHE A 185 -2.98 7.96 -2.94
C PHE A 185 -3.85 9.17 -3.27
N LEU A 186 -3.88 10.19 -2.42
CA LEU A 186 -4.68 11.40 -2.64
C LEU A 186 -4.26 12.16 -3.90
N ILE A 187 -2.95 12.27 -4.16
CA ILE A 187 -2.41 12.89 -5.37
C ILE A 187 -2.85 12.09 -6.61
N LEU A 188 -2.66 10.77 -6.60
CA LEU A 188 -3.03 9.90 -7.73
C LEU A 188 -4.55 9.89 -7.95
N TYR A 189 -5.33 9.85 -6.88
CA TYR A 189 -6.79 9.89 -6.94
C TYR A 189 -7.26 11.19 -7.60
N ASN A 190 -6.76 12.34 -7.16
CA ASN A 190 -7.13 13.62 -7.76
C ASN A 190 -6.72 13.73 -9.24
N ARG A 191 -5.60 13.11 -9.63
CA ARG A 191 -5.12 13.09 -11.02
C ARG A 191 -5.95 12.19 -11.93
N TYR A 192 -6.34 11.00 -11.47
CA TYR A 192 -7.04 10.00 -12.30
C TYR A 192 -8.57 10.04 -12.17
N PHE A 193 -9.09 10.60 -11.09
CA PHE A 193 -10.53 10.78 -10.84
C PHE A 193 -10.85 12.25 -10.58
N PRO A 194 -10.59 13.16 -11.55
CA PRO A 194 -10.88 14.57 -11.39
C PRO A 194 -12.39 14.77 -11.16
N LYS A 195 -12.74 15.68 -10.25
CA LYS A 195 -14.14 16.06 -9.99
C LYS A 195 -14.81 16.42 -11.32
N LYS A 196 -15.94 15.77 -11.67
CA LYS A 196 -16.82 16.28 -12.74
C LYS A 196 -17.12 17.74 -12.39
N LYS A 197 -16.90 18.68 -13.32
CA LYS A 197 -17.22 20.10 -13.12
C LYS A 197 -18.66 20.20 -12.62
N ILE A 198 -18.82 20.65 -11.37
CA ILE A 198 -20.10 20.71 -10.66
C ILE A 198 -21.01 21.82 -11.24
N PHE A 199 -20.46 22.72 -12.03
CA PHE A 199 -21.23 23.79 -12.67
C PHE A 199 -21.57 23.41 -14.11
N PRO A 200 -22.86 23.16 -14.44
CA PRO A 200 -23.27 23.27 -15.83
C PRO A 200 -22.99 24.71 -16.24
N THR A 201 -22.07 24.90 -17.19
CA THR A 201 -21.92 26.20 -17.82
C THR A 201 -23.30 26.58 -18.36
N MET A 202 -23.91 27.60 -17.78
CA MET A 202 -25.16 28.16 -18.31
C MET A 202 -24.89 28.48 -19.78
N LYS A 203 -25.46 27.67 -20.69
CA LYS A 203 -25.52 28.03 -22.11
C LYS A 203 -26.16 29.40 -22.15
N LYS A 204 -25.39 30.45 -22.47
CA LYS A 204 -25.96 31.74 -22.82
C LYS A 204 -26.97 31.47 -23.92
N LYS A 205 -28.27 31.52 -23.60
CA LYS A 205 -29.33 31.65 -24.59
C LYS A 205 -28.99 32.93 -25.35
N LYS A 206 -28.41 32.80 -26.55
CA LYS A 206 -28.46 33.88 -27.52
C LYS A 206 -29.93 34.10 -27.81
N SER A 207 -30.52 35.12 -27.19
CA SER A 207 -31.82 35.63 -27.59
C SER A 207 -31.70 36.01 -29.06
N LYS A 208 -32.34 35.23 -29.95
CA LYS A 208 -32.73 35.73 -31.26
C LYS A 208 -33.65 36.92 -30.99
N LYS A 209 -33.12 38.16 -31.09
CA LYS A 209 -33.97 39.32 -31.32
C LYS A 209 -34.56 39.11 -32.71
N ARG A 210 -35.87 38.87 -32.75
CA ARG A 210 -36.70 39.18 -33.91
C ARG A 210 -36.84 40.70 -33.97
N ASN A 211 -36.96 41.18 -35.21
CA ASN A 211 -37.17 42.55 -35.70
C ASN A 211 -35.89 43.16 -36.26
#